data_AF-A0A1Y3EQ84-F1
#
_entry.id   AF-A0A1Y3EQ84-F1
#
_cell.length_a   1.000
_cell.length_b   1.000
_cell.length_c   1.000
_cell.angle_alpha   90.00
_cell.angle_beta   90.00
_cell.angle_gamma   90.00
#
_symmetry.space_group_name_H-M   'P 1'
#
loop_
_entity.id
_entity.type
_entity.pdbx_description
1 polymer ?
#
loop_
_entity_poly.entity_id
_entity_poly.type
_entity_poly.pdbx_seq_one_letter_code
_entity_poly.pdbx_strand_id
1 'polypeptide(L)' 'MLCQQTLFEGESVACFVVGGERRLCFTQLLHSASFRQFSFADISRACAFLHIQCPPTSREQLDT' A
#
# COMPACT_ATOMS: atom_id res chain seq x y z
N MET A 1 -2.45 -12.29 11.21
CA MET A 1 -3.31 -11.40 10.40
C MET A 1 -3.73 -12.15 9.14
N LEU A 2 -4.97 -12.01 8.66
CA LEU A 2 -5.36 -12.62 7.39
C LEU A 2 -5.01 -11.66 6.24
N CYS A 3 -4.19 -12.11 5.31
CA CYS A 3 -3.95 -11.41 4.04
C CYS A 3 -5.19 -11.54 3.15
N GLN A 4 -5.75 -10.41 2.72
CA GLN A 4 -6.88 -10.35 1.81
C GLN A 4 -6.45 -9.70 0.49
N GLN A 5 -7.28 -9.84 -0.53
CA GLN A 5 -7.12 -9.13 -1.80
C GLN A 5 -8.24 -8.09 -1.92
N THR A 6 -7.90 -6.93 -2.48
CA THR A 6 -8.87 -5.91 -2.87
C THR A 6 -8.54 -5.39 -4.26
N LEU A 7 -9.53 -4.88 -4.97
CA LEU A 7 -9.31 -4.20 -6.24
C LEU A 7 -8.92 -2.74 -5.97
N PHE A 8 -7.81 -2.31 -6.56
CA PHE A 8 -7.38 -0.91 -6.64
C PHE A 8 -7.17 -0.56 -8.11
N GLU A 9 -7.98 0.36 -8.64
CA GLU A 9 -7.97 0.76 -10.06
C GLU A 9 -8.02 -0.40 -11.07
N GLY A 10 -8.70 -1.49 -10.71
CA GLY A 10 -8.84 -2.69 -11.53
C GLY A 10 -7.74 -3.74 -11.34
N GLU A 11 -6.70 -3.44 -10.56
CA GLU A 11 -5.64 -4.40 -10.20
C GLU A 11 -5.89 -5.02 -8.82
N SER A 12 -5.56 -6.31 -8.66
CA SER A 12 -5.64 -6.99 -7.37
C SER A 12 -4.43 -6.63 -6.50
N VAL A 13 -4.69 -6.07 -5.32
CA VAL A 13 -3.68 -5.64 -4.35
C VAL A 13 -3.94 -6.32 -3.01
N ALA A 14 -2.88 -6.85 -2.42
CA ALA A 14 -2.89 -7.42 -1.08
C ALA A 14 -3.20 -6.35 -0.05
N CYS A 15 -4.05 -6.68 0.92
CA CYS A 15 -4.39 -5.81 2.02
C CYS A 15 -4.54 -6.58 3.34
N PHE A 16 -4.32 -5.84 4.43
CA PHE A 16 -4.44 -6.34 5.80
C PHE A 16 -5.42 -5.47 6.57
N VAL A 17 -6.25 -6.07 7.41
CA VAL A 17 -7.09 -5.32 8.34
C VAL A 17 -6.28 -5.03 9.60
N VAL A 18 -5.99 -3.75 9.85
CA VAL A 18 -5.24 -3.27 11.01
C VAL A 18 -6.13 -2.27 11.76
N GLY A 19 -6.51 -2.59 13.00
CA GLY A 19 -7.38 -1.73 13.79
C GLY A 19 -8.78 -1.51 13.20
N GLY A 20 -9.26 -2.42 12.35
CA GLY A 20 -10.55 -2.30 11.65
C GLY A 20 -10.46 -1.63 10.27
N GLU A 21 -9.31 -1.06 9.90
CA GLU A 21 -9.08 -0.43 8.59
C GLU A 21 -8.33 -1.37 7.64
N ARG A 22 -8.74 -1.38 6.37
CA ARG A 22 -8.00 -2.08 5.31
C ARG A 22 -6.78 -1.26 4.90
N ARG A 23 -5.60 -1.81 5.12
CA ARG A 23 -4.31 -1.24 4.70
C ARG A 23 -3.78 -2.01 3.51
N LEU A 24 -3.60 -1.33 2.38
CA LEU A 24 -3.08 -1.92 1.15
C LEU A 24 -1.55 -2.03 1.21
N CYS A 25 -1.00 -3.05 0.56
CA CYS A 25 0.44 -3.22 0.41
C CYS A 25 1.01 -2.10 -0.46
N PHE A 26 1.70 -1.14 0.16
CA PHE A 26 2.28 0.01 -0.53
C PHE A 26 3.27 -0.41 -1.61
N THR A 27 4.08 -1.45 -1.37
CA THR A 27 5.03 -1.98 -2.37
C THR A 27 4.32 -2.50 -3.62
N GLN A 28 3.18 -3.17 -3.49
CA GLN A 28 2.40 -3.62 -4.65
C GLN A 28 1.77 -2.43 -5.38
N LEU A 29 1.25 -1.44 -4.65
CA LEU A 29 0.74 -0.21 -5.25
C LEU A 29 1.81 0.51 -6.07
N LEU A 30 3.04 0.65 -5.57
CA LEU A 30 4.15 1.26 -6.32
C LEU A 30 4.47 0.55 -7.65
N HIS A 31 4.12 -0.74 -7.76
CA HIS A 31 4.32 -1.53 -8.97
C HIS A 31 3.10 -1.56 -9.92
N SER A 32 1.96 -1.00 -9.51
CA SER A 32 0.76 -0.91 -10.35
C SER A 32 0.95 0.05 -11.52
N ALA A 33 0.19 -0.15 -12.60
CA ALA A 33 0.26 0.73 -13.77
C ALA A 33 0.02 2.21 -13.41
N SER A 34 -0.89 2.46 -12.47
CA SER A 34 -1.30 3.79 -12.03
C SER A 34 -0.23 4.56 -11.26
N PHE A 35 0.65 3.86 -10.54
CA PHE A 35 1.73 4.48 -9.78
C PHE A 35 3.10 4.42 -10.47
N ARG A 36 3.31 3.47 -11.39
CA ARG A 36 4.58 3.36 -12.15
C ARG A 36 4.92 4.59 -12.98
N GLN A 37 3.92 5.43 -13.29
CA GLN A 37 4.12 6.71 -13.98
C GLN A 37 4.69 7.82 -13.08
N PHE A 38 4.76 7.61 -11.76
CA PHE A 38 5.31 8.56 -10.80
C PHE A 38 6.61 8.04 -10.19
N SER A 39 7.53 8.95 -9.87
CA SER A 39 8.73 8.55 -9.13
C SER A 39 8.36 8.26 -7.67
N PHE A 40 9.11 7.36 -7.03
CA PHE A 40 8.95 7.11 -5.59
C PHE A 40 9.09 8.38 -4.75
N ALA A 41 9.97 9.30 -5.17
CA ALA A 41 10.17 10.59 -4.51
C ALA A 41 8.92 11.49 -4.62
N ASP A 42 8.26 11.53 -5.78
CA ASP A 42 7.01 12.28 -5.96
C ASP A 42 5.89 11.72 -5.10
N ILE A 43 5.73 10.39 -5.09
CA ILE A 43 4.73 9.70 -4.29
C ILE A 43 4.96 9.97 -2.80
N SER A 44 6.21 9.85 -2.34
CA SER A 44 6.58 10.09 -0.94
C SER A 44 6.32 11.55 -0.52
N ARG A 45 6.63 12.52 -1.40
CA ARG A 45 6.31 13.93 -1.17
C ARG A 45 4.80 14.17 -1.09
N ALA A 46 4.02 13.55 -1.97
CA ALA A 46 2.57 13.65 -1.94
C ALA A 46 2.00 13.05 -0.64
N CYS A 47 2.49 11.89 -0.20
CA CYS A 47 2.10 11.31 1.09
C CYS A 47 2.39 12.25 2.26
N ALA A 48 3.58 12.87 2.28
CA ALA A 48 3.95 13.83 3.32
C ALA A 48 3.03 15.07 3.30
N PHE A 49 2.76 15.61 2.11
CA PHE A 49 1.88 16.77 1.93
C PHE A 49 0.42 16.48 2.32
N LEU A 50 -0.07 15.28 2.02
CA LEU A 50 -1.43 14.84 2.35
C LEU A 50 -1.57 14.28 3.78
N HIS A 51 -0.51 14.34 4.58
CA HIS A 51 -0.44 13.74 5.93
C HIS A 51 -0.78 12.23 5.96
N ILE A 52 -0.45 11.50 4.89
CA ILE A 52 -0.60 10.05 4.80
C ILE A 52 0.62 9.38 5.41
N GLN A 53 0.41 8.60 6.47
CA GLN A 53 1.47 7.81 7.09
C GLN A 53 1.57 6.43 6.46
N CYS A 54 2.75 6.10 5.92
CA CYS A 54 3.07 4.77 5.38
C CYS A 54 4.01 4.04 6.35
N PRO A 55 3.50 3.36 7.40
CA PRO A 55 4.33 2.61 8.32
C PRO A 55 4.97 1.40 7.61
N PRO A 56 6.18 0.98 8.03
CA PRO A 56 6.78 -0.24 7.51
C PRO A 56 5.86 -1.43 7.84
N THR A 57 5.75 -2.37 6.91
CA THR A 57 5.08 -3.65 7.16
C THR A 57 5.74 -4.36 8.33
N SER A 58 4.95 -4.84 9.29
CA SER A 58 5.48 -5.66 10.38
C SER A 58 6.00 -6.99 9.84
N ARG A 59 6.94 -7.64 10.54
CA ARG A 59 7.46 -8.97 10.14
C ARG A 59 6.34 -9.99 9.93
N GLU A 60 5.30 -9.94 10.76
CA GLU A 60 4.10 -10.77 10.63
C GLU A 60 3.33 -10.55 9.31
N GLN A 61 3.42 -9.37 8.70
CA GLN A 61 2.84 -9.06 7.39
C GLN A 61 3.76 -9.41 6.21
N LEU A 62 5.06 -9.57 6.46
CA LEU A 62 6.07 -9.95 5.46
C LEU A 62 6.16 -11.47 5.28
N ASP A 63 5.89 -12.24 6.33
CA ASP A 63 6.01 -13.71 6.36
C ASP A 63 4.73 -14.46 5.92
N THR A 64 3.70 -13.75 5.44
CA THR A 64 2.41 -14.31 4.96
C THR A 64 2.27 -14.15 3.45
#